data_AF-A0A0C9N099-F1
#
_entry.id   AF-A0A0C9N099-F1
#
_cell.length_a   1.000
_cell.length_b   1.000
_cell.length_c   1.000
_cell.angle_alpha   90.00
_cell.angle_beta   90.00
_cell.angle_gamma   90.00
#
_symmetry.space_group_name_H-M   'P 1'
#
loop_
_entity.id
_entity.type
_entity.pdbx_description
1 polymer ?
#
loop_
_entity_poly.entity_id
_entity_poly.type
_entity_poly.pdbx_seq_one_letter_code
_entity_poly.pdbx_strand_id
1 'polypeptide(L)'
;MSCTNNNYDVVSAYKTSLNDTELSTPVAIFKALTDFVQHSTAPTMSEFMQTLEKAAQAIRQEPQVIAAADKPKNQHKAAIAILAGVDLFMRFVTRNSHDFSLSEEAGSFEDFKENLLSRAALILEKASCAREKAAEIGAQFVHDNAVVLVQGYSRVIMSVLYYAANVQNKRFKVYVTEGRPNSDG
;
A
#
# COMPACT_ATOMS: atom_id res chain seq x y z
N MET A 1 26.29 26.46 16.25
CA MET A 1 25.23 25.50 16.64
C MET A 1 24.20 25.51 15.52
N SER A 2 24.33 24.56 14.59
CA SER A 2 23.49 24.49 13.40
C SER A 2 22.36 23.50 13.70
N CYS A 3 21.14 23.99 13.89
CA CYS A 3 19.94 23.17 14.01
C CYS A 3 19.72 22.45 12.68
N THR A 4 20.03 21.15 12.62
CA THR A 4 19.74 20.33 11.45
C THR A 4 18.24 20.12 11.34
N ASN A 5 17.67 20.68 10.27
CA ASN A 5 16.29 20.48 9.83
C ASN A 5 16.06 18.97 9.59
N ASN A 6 15.56 18.26 10.60
CA ASN A 6 15.35 16.81 10.57
C ASN A 6 14.02 16.47 9.88
N ASN A 7 13.79 17.03 8.70
CA ASN A 7 12.55 16.83 7.95
C ASN A 7 12.62 15.45 7.27
N TYR A 8 11.79 14.51 7.73
CA TYR A 8 11.74 13.15 7.19
C TYR A 8 11.38 13.19 5.69
N ASP A 9 12.25 12.62 4.84
CA ASP A 9 12.00 12.53 3.40
C ASP A 9 11.10 11.33 3.08
N VAL A 10 9.80 11.60 3.05
CA VAL A 10 8.76 10.63 2.73
C VAL A 10 8.89 10.05 1.32
N VAL A 11 9.42 10.81 0.36
CA VAL A 11 9.56 10.37 -1.03
C VAL A 11 10.68 9.34 -1.13
N SER A 12 11.81 9.58 -0.46
CA SER A 12 12.91 8.61 -0.40
C SER A 12 12.52 7.33 0.34
N ALA A 13 11.74 7.43 1.42
CA ALA A 13 11.21 6.28 2.15
C ALA A 13 10.25 5.44 1.29
N TYR A 14 9.39 6.11 0.54
CA TYR A 14 8.50 5.47 -0.42
C TYR A 14 9.29 4.77 -1.54
N LYS A 15 10.27 5.43 -2.15
CA LYS A 15 11.15 4.83 -3.18
C LYS A 15 11.89 3.61 -2.65
N THR A 16 12.39 3.67 -1.42
CA THR A 16 13.03 2.52 -0.75
C THR A 16 12.07 1.35 -0.58
N SER A 17 10.81 1.64 -0.23
CA SER A 17 9.76 0.63 -0.08
C SER A 17 9.32 0.00 -1.40
N LEU A 18 9.52 0.67 -2.54
CA LEU A 18 9.26 0.10 -3.87
C LEU A 18 10.29 -0.92 -4.33
N ASN A 19 11.47 -0.98 -3.71
CA ASN A 19 12.48 -1.99 -4.04
C ASN A 19 12.04 -3.41 -3.67
N ASP A 20 11.08 -3.53 -2.75
CA ASP A 20 10.44 -4.79 -2.43
C ASP A 20 9.39 -5.15 -3.48
N THR A 21 9.71 -6.14 -4.31
CA THR A 21 8.84 -6.62 -5.39
C THR A 21 7.56 -7.28 -4.88
N GLU A 22 7.52 -7.67 -3.60
CA GLU A 22 6.35 -8.26 -2.97
C GLU A 22 5.41 -7.19 -2.39
N LEU A 23 5.86 -5.95 -2.20
CA LEU A 23 4.99 -4.87 -1.73
C LEU A 23 4.10 -4.34 -2.86
N SER A 24 2.85 -4.02 -2.51
CA SER A 24 1.98 -3.27 -3.42
C SER A 24 2.24 -1.78 -3.26
N THR A 25 2.10 -1.02 -4.34
CA THR A 25 2.32 0.44 -4.32
C THR A 25 1.51 1.15 -3.23
N PRO A 26 0.22 0.84 -3.00
CA PRO A 26 -0.53 1.45 -1.91
C PRO A 26 0.02 1.11 -0.52
N VAL A 27 0.49 -0.12 -0.30
CA VAL A 27 1.07 -0.55 0.99
C VAL A 27 2.42 0.11 1.23
N ALA A 28 3.24 0.27 0.18
CA ALA A 28 4.50 1.00 0.26
C ALA A 28 4.29 2.48 0.64
N ILE A 29 3.25 3.12 0.10
CA ILE A 29 2.85 4.50 0.47
C ILE A 29 2.37 4.54 1.91
N PHE A 30 1.50 3.59 2.29
CA PHE A 30 1.00 3.51 3.66
C PHE A 30 2.16 3.39 4.65
N LYS A 31 3.14 2.53 4.37
CA LYS A 31 4.37 2.39 5.18
C LYS A 31 5.17 3.69 5.26
N ALA A 32 5.44 4.34 4.13
CA ALA A 32 6.21 5.59 4.11
C ALA A 32 5.50 6.73 4.88
N LEU A 33 4.17 6.82 4.78
CA LEU A 33 3.38 7.80 5.53
C LEU A 33 3.30 7.44 7.02
N THR A 34 3.21 6.15 7.39
CA THR A 34 3.32 5.70 8.79
C THR A 34 4.68 6.07 9.39
N ASP A 35 5.76 5.84 8.65
CA ASP A 35 7.11 6.21 9.09
C ASP A 35 7.25 7.74 9.21
N PHE A 36 6.64 8.52 8.30
CA PHE A 36 6.55 9.98 8.44
C PHE A 36 5.81 10.40 9.71
N VAL A 37 4.68 9.76 10.01
CA VAL A 37 3.94 10.02 11.26
C VAL A 37 4.83 9.74 12.46
N GLN A 38 5.58 8.63 12.48
CA GLN A 38 6.47 8.29 13.59
C GLN A 38 7.50 9.39 13.88
N HIS A 39 8.12 9.94 12.83
CA HIS A 39 9.15 10.99 12.93
C HIS A 39 8.59 12.41 13.02
N SER A 40 7.27 12.61 12.90
CA SER A 40 6.66 13.93 12.98
C SER A 40 6.79 14.49 14.40
N THR A 41 7.32 15.72 14.50
CA THR A 41 7.48 16.46 15.76
C THR A 41 6.39 17.52 15.94
N ALA A 42 5.29 17.43 15.18
CA ALA A 42 4.22 18.41 15.24
C ALA A 42 3.60 18.46 16.66
N PRO A 43 3.51 19.63 17.32
CA PRO A 43 2.97 19.76 18.67
C PRO A 43 1.44 19.73 18.73
N THR A 44 0.76 19.93 17.60
CA THR A 44 -0.71 20.01 17.54
C THR A 44 -1.28 19.20 16.39
N MET A 45 -2.52 18.75 16.55
CA MET A 45 -3.28 18.07 15.49
C MET A 45 -3.35 18.89 14.20
N SER A 46 -3.53 20.22 14.29
CA SER A 46 -3.63 21.09 13.11
C SER A 46 -2.33 21.13 12.32
N GLU A 47 -1.20 21.28 13.01
CA GLU A 47 0.13 21.28 12.37
C GLU A 47 0.46 19.89 11.81
N PHE A 48 0.11 18.84 12.55
CA PHE A 48 0.25 17.45 12.09
C PHE A 48 -0.53 17.19 10.79
N MET A 49 -1.80 17.59 10.72
CA MET A 49 -2.61 17.41 9.52
C MET A 49 -2.07 18.22 8.33
N GLN A 50 -1.59 19.45 8.55
CA GLN A 50 -0.98 20.27 7.49
C GLN A 50 0.33 19.68 6.98
N THR A 51 1.20 19.19 7.86
CA THR A 51 2.48 18.57 7.49
C THR A 51 2.26 17.24 6.78
N LEU A 52 1.28 16.44 7.22
CA LEU A 52 0.88 15.21 6.56
C LEU A 52 0.30 15.45 5.16
N GLU A 53 -0.57 16.44 4.99
CA GLU A 53 -1.12 16.80 3.67
C GLU A 53 -0.01 17.22 2.70
N LYS A 54 0.98 17.98 3.18
CA LYS A 54 2.17 18.34 2.38
C LYS A 54 2.99 17.11 1.99
N ALA A 55 3.20 16.18 2.91
CA ALA A 55 3.89 14.92 2.62
C ALA A 55 3.13 14.07 1.60
N ALA A 56 1.81 13.95 1.74
CA ALA A 56 0.92 13.28 0.79
C ALA A 56 0.97 13.94 -0.60
N GLN A 57 0.96 15.27 -0.68
CA GLN A 57 1.09 16.01 -1.94
C GLN A 57 2.45 15.80 -2.59
N ALA A 58 3.54 15.73 -1.82
CA ALA A 58 4.87 15.44 -2.34
C ALA A 58 4.92 14.06 -3.03
N ILE A 59 4.30 13.04 -2.43
CA ILE A 59 4.18 11.70 -3.06
C ILE A 59 3.33 11.75 -4.33
N ARG A 60 2.22 12.49 -4.33
CA ARG A 60 1.32 12.63 -5.50
C ARG A 60 2.01 13.34 -6.68
N GLN A 61 2.85 14.32 -6.41
CA GLN A 61 3.49 15.15 -7.44
C GLN A 61 4.80 14.56 -7.97
N GLU A 62 5.32 13.48 -7.36
CA GLU A 62 6.65 12.95 -7.71
C GLU A 62 6.70 12.42 -9.16
N PRO A 63 7.41 13.12 -10.07
CA PRO A 63 7.43 12.79 -11.50
C PRO A 63 8.18 11.48 -11.80
N GLN A 64 9.11 11.09 -10.92
CA GLN A 64 9.98 9.93 -11.15
C GLN A 64 9.29 8.59 -10.89
N VAL A 65 8.18 8.56 -10.15
CA VAL A 65 7.40 7.32 -9.93
C VAL A 65 6.56 7.01 -11.18
N ILE A 66 6.17 8.07 -11.90
CA ILE A 66 5.56 8.00 -13.23
C ILE A 66 6.63 7.61 -14.28
N ALA A 67 7.92 7.92 -14.06
CA ALA A 67 9.01 7.58 -14.98
C ALA A 67 9.68 6.21 -14.74
N ALA A 68 9.69 5.70 -13.50
CA ALA A 68 10.24 4.37 -13.15
C ALA A 68 9.40 3.21 -13.67
N ALA A 69 8.19 3.49 -14.15
CA ALA A 69 7.54 2.65 -15.14
C ALA A 69 8.32 2.80 -16.46
N ASP A 70 9.28 1.91 -16.73
CA ASP A 70 10.13 1.79 -17.94
C ASP A 70 9.39 1.87 -19.29
N LYS A 71 8.06 1.95 -19.27
CA LYS A 71 7.22 2.22 -20.42
C LYS A 71 6.23 3.32 -20.04
N PRO A 72 6.07 4.38 -20.86
CA PRO A 72 5.09 5.46 -20.65
C PRO A 72 3.62 4.98 -20.51
N LYS A 73 3.35 3.69 -20.72
CA LYS A 73 2.04 3.05 -20.72
C LYS A 73 1.59 2.53 -19.35
N ASN A 74 2.52 2.32 -18.41
CA ASN A 74 2.19 1.92 -17.03
C ASN A 74 2.00 3.11 -16.08
N GLN A 75 2.21 4.33 -16.59
CA GLN A 75 2.05 5.60 -15.88
C GLN A 75 0.68 5.74 -15.23
N HIS A 76 -0.39 5.41 -15.95
CA HIS A 76 -1.75 5.52 -15.44
C HIS A 76 -2.04 4.54 -14.30
N LYS A 77 -1.56 3.29 -14.41
CA LYS A 77 -1.72 2.28 -13.33
C LYS A 77 -0.95 2.69 -12.08
N ALA A 78 0.29 3.17 -12.25
CA ALA A 78 1.11 3.68 -11.15
C ALA A 78 0.45 4.89 -10.48
N ALA A 79 -0.03 5.87 -11.25
CA ALA A 79 -0.70 7.06 -10.75
C ALA A 79 -1.97 6.72 -9.95
N ILE A 80 -2.84 5.83 -10.46
CA ILE A 80 -4.03 5.37 -9.73
C ILE A 80 -3.64 4.70 -8.42
N ALA A 81 -2.65 3.82 -8.43
CA ALA A 81 -2.22 3.10 -7.24
C ALA A 81 -1.65 4.06 -6.18
N ILE A 82 -0.96 5.12 -6.62
CA ILE A 82 -0.47 6.18 -5.73
C ILE A 82 -1.62 6.92 -5.08
N LEU A 83 -2.56 7.40 -5.89
CA LEU A 83 -3.76 8.10 -5.39
C LEU A 83 -4.54 7.24 -4.41
N ALA A 84 -4.75 5.96 -4.74
CA ALA A 84 -5.44 5.02 -3.88
C ALA A 84 -4.74 4.85 -2.52
N GLY A 85 -3.40 4.72 -2.51
CA GLY A 85 -2.63 4.59 -1.28
C GLY A 85 -2.69 5.84 -0.40
N VAL A 86 -2.49 7.01 -1.02
CA VAL A 86 -2.55 8.30 -0.31
C VAL A 86 -3.95 8.55 0.24
N ASP A 87 -4.99 8.39 -0.57
CA ASP A 87 -6.37 8.66 -0.16
C ASP A 87 -6.83 7.70 0.95
N LEU A 88 -6.42 6.44 0.90
CA LEU A 88 -6.72 5.47 1.96
C LEU A 88 -6.05 5.88 3.28
N PHE A 89 -4.79 6.33 3.23
CA PHE A 89 -4.08 6.80 4.41
C PHE A 89 -4.70 8.08 4.99
N MET A 90 -5.01 9.07 4.14
CA MET A 90 -5.64 10.32 4.60
C MET A 90 -7.01 10.08 5.24
N ARG A 91 -7.80 9.15 4.67
CA ARG A 91 -9.07 8.72 5.28
C ARG A 91 -8.85 7.99 6.60
N PHE A 92 -7.82 7.14 6.69
CA PHE A 92 -7.44 6.47 7.93
C PHE A 92 -7.12 7.49 9.03
N VAL A 93 -6.27 8.48 8.76
CA VAL A 93 -5.93 9.51 9.76
C VAL A 93 -7.14 10.35 10.13
N THR A 94 -7.90 10.85 9.15
CA THR A 94 -9.10 11.68 9.40
C THR A 94 -10.13 10.95 10.26
N ARG A 95 -10.34 9.65 10.02
CA ARG A 95 -11.26 8.85 10.83
C ARG A 95 -10.78 8.72 12.27
N ASN A 96 -9.51 8.37 12.47
CA ASN A 96 -8.97 8.24 13.83
C ASN A 96 -8.93 9.58 14.57
N SER A 97 -8.70 10.71 13.87
CA SER A 97 -8.77 12.02 14.50
C SER A 97 -10.18 12.37 14.96
N HIS A 98 -11.20 11.95 14.20
CA HIS A 98 -12.59 12.14 14.60
C HIS A 98 -12.94 11.26 15.81
N ASP A 99 -12.57 9.99 15.79
CA ASP A 99 -12.80 9.06 16.90
C ASP A 99 -12.12 9.57 18.19
N PHE A 100 -10.89 10.09 18.09
CA PHE A 100 -10.18 10.72 19.21
C PHE A 100 -10.87 11.99 19.72
N SER A 101 -11.45 12.81 18.84
CA SER A 101 -12.17 14.03 19.25
C SER A 101 -13.49 13.75 19.99
N LEU A 102 -14.05 12.55 19.81
CA LEU A 102 -15.31 12.13 20.42
C LEU A 102 -15.14 11.29 21.69
N SER A 103 -13.95 10.75 21.94
CA SER A 103 -13.69 9.96 23.15
C SER A 103 -13.60 10.85 24.38
N GLU A 104 -14.40 10.57 25.40
CA GLU A 104 -14.32 11.25 26.72
C GLU A 104 -12.97 11.03 27.42
N GLU A 105 -12.23 10.01 27.00
CA GLU A 105 -10.87 9.66 27.43
C GLU A 105 -9.78 10.29 26.55
N ALA A 106 -10.09 11.32 25.75
CA ALA A 106 -9.14 11.95 24.84
C ALA A 106 -7.87 12.37 25.59
N GLY A 107 -6.83 11.55 25.45
CA GLY A 107 -5.51 11.78 26.03
C GLY A 107 -4.81 12.98 25.40
N SER A 108 -3.51 13.06 25.60
CA SER A 108 -2.65 14.00 24.89
C SER A 108 -2.63 13.72 23.38
N PHE A 109 -2.18 14.69 22.59
CA PHE A 109 -1.91 14.46 21.16
C PHE A 109 -0.88 13.33 20.92
N GLU A 110 0.03 13.11 21.87
CA GLU A 110 0.97 12.01 21.81
C GLU A 110 0.26 10.66 21.89
N ASP A 111 -0.75 10.53 22.77
CA ASP A 111 -1.56 9.32 22.87
C ASP A 111 -2.32 9.03 21.58
N PHE A 112 -2.82 10.07 20.89
CA PHE A 112 -3.40 9.92 19.55
C PHE A 112 -2.37 9.35 18.56
N LYS A 113 -1.16 9.90 18.54
CA LYS A 113 -0.09 9.49 17.64
C LYS A 113 0.32 8.04 17.88
N GLU A 114 0.50 7.64 19.13
CA GLU A 114 0.81 6.26 19.51
C GLU A 114 -0.29 5.28 19.08
N ASN A 115 -1.55 5.64 19.34
CA ASN A 115 -2.70 4.85 18.91
C ASN A 115 -2.78 4.73 17.37
N LEU A 116 -2.52 5.82 16.65
CA LEU A 116 -2.49 5.85 15.20
C LEU A 116 -1.41 4.92 14.64
N LEU A 117 -0.20 4.94 15.22
CA LEU A 117 0.92 4.07 14.84
C LEU A 117 0.62 2.59 15.14
N SER A 118 0.06 2.28 16.31
CA SER A 118 -0.36 0.92 16.68
C SER A 118 -1.37 0.35 15.68
N ARG A 119 -2.38 1.15 15.32
CA ARG A 119 -3.39 0.76 14.32
C ARG A 119 -2.80 0.62 12.92
N ALA A 120 -1.87 1.51 12.55
CA ALA A 120 -1.18 1.44 11.27
C ALA A 120 -0.33 0.16 11.16
N ALA A 121 0.38 -0.23 12.22
CA ALA A 121 1.15 -1.48 12.25
C ALA A 121 0.26 -2.71 12.01
N LEU A 122 -0.91 -2.77 12.66
CA LEU A 122 -1.88 -3.85 12.44
C LEU A 122 -2.42 -3.88 11.00
N ILE A 123 -2.63 -2.71 10.38
CA ILE A 123 -3.06 -2.64 8.97
C ILE A 123 -1.96 -3.16 8.05
N LEU A 124 -0.70 -2.79 8.29
CA LEU A 124 0.44 -3.24 7.49
C LEU A 124 0.65 -4.75 7.61
N GLU A 125 0.54 -5.32 8.81
CA GLU A 125 0.59 -6.76 9.05
C GLU A 125 -0.55 -7.49 8.32
N LYS A 126 -1.78 -6.97 8.40
CA LYS A 126 -2.92 -7.52 7.65
C LYS A 126 -2.70 -7.43 6.14
N ALA A 127 -2.09 -6.34 5.67
CA ALA A 127 -1.81 -6.14 4.26
C ALA A 127 -0.74 -7.10 3.73
N SER A 128 0.28 -7.46 4.53
CA SER A 128 1.27 -8.47 4.14
C SER A 128 0.63 -9.86 3.98
N CYS A 129 -0.29 -10.23 4.88
CA CYS A 129 -0.96 -11.54 4.83
C CYS A 129 -2.15 -11.57 3.86
N ALA A 130 -2.62 -10.42 3.37
CA ALA A 130 -3.82 -10.33 2.55
C ALA A 130 -3.74 -11.15 1.25
N ARG A 131 -2.55 -11.23 0.64
CA ARG A 131 -2.34 -12.01 -0.59
C ARG A 131 -2.48 -13.51 -0.34
N GLU A 132 -1.90 -14.00 0.75
CA GLU A 132 -2.00 -15.41 1.14
C GLU A 132 -3.45 -15.77 1.45
N LYS A 133 -4.17 -14.89 2.17
CA LYS A 133 -5.59 -15.11 2.46
C LYS A 133 -6.45 -15.09 1.19
N ALA A 134 -6.15 -14.17 0.27
CA ALA A 134 -6.79 -14.14 -1.04
C ALA A 134 -6.49 -15.40 -1.86
N ALA A 135 -5.31 -15.99 -1.72
CA ALA A 135 -4.94 -17.25 -2.38
C ALA A 135 -5.74 -18.43 -1.82
N GLU A 136 -5.81 -18.55 -0.50
CA GLU A 136 -6.59 -19.59 0.18
C GLU A 136 -8.07 -19.54 -0.23
N ILE A 137 -8.68 -18.35 -0.15
CA ILE A 137 -10.07 -18.13 -0.53
C ILE A 137 -10.23 -18.29 -2.05
N GLY A 138 -9.32 -17.78 -2.87
CA GLY A 138 -9.43 -17.82 -4.33
C GLY A 138 -9.31 -19.24 -4.89
N ALA A 139 -8.47 -20.08 -4.27
CA ALA A 139 -8.21 -21.45 -4.74
C ALA A 139 -9.46 -22.33 -4.70
N GLN A 140 -10.46 -22.00 -3.88
CA GLN A 140 -11.72 -22.73 -3.84
C GLN A 140 -12.52 -22.64 -5.16
N PHE A 141 -12.30 -21.57 -5.96
CA PHE A 141 -12.96 -21.39 -7.26
C PHE A 141 -12.29 -22.15 -8.42
N VAL A 142 -11.05 -22.60 -8.22
CA VAL A 142 -10.37 -23.47 -9.19
C VAL A 142 -10.84 -24.90 -8.91
N HIS A 143 -11.50 -25.53 -9.88
CA HIS A 143 -11.98 -26.90 -9.73
C HIS A 143 -10.99 -27.90 -10.34
N ASP A 144 -11.06 -29.17 -9.95
CA ASP A 144 -10.25 -30.21 -10.56
C ASP A 144 -10.66 -30.41 -12.04
N ASN A 145 -9.66 -30.60 -12.90
CA ASN A 145 -9.73 -30.60 -14.36
C ASN A 145 -10.30 -29.33 -15.01
N ALA A 146 -10.31 -28.19 -14.29
CA ALA A 146 -10.73 -26.91 -14.85
C ALA A 146 -9.76 -26.39 -15.91
N VAL A 147 -10.28 -25.53 -16.79
CA VAL A 147 -9.49 -24.71 -17.71
C VAL A 147 -9.74 -23.25 -17.37
N VAL A 148 -8.68 -22.57 -16.92
CA VAL A 148 -8.71 -21.18 -16.45
C VAL A 148 -8.12 -20.28 -17.53
N LEU A 149 -8.75 -19.13 -17.80
CA LEU A 149 -8.17 -18.08 -18.63
C LEU A 149 -7.71 -16.93 -17.72
N VAL A 150 -6.46 -16.52 -17.85
CA VAL A 150 -5.87 -15.39 -17.12
C VAL A 150 -5.45 -14.31 -18.11
N GLN A 151 -5.75 -13.06 -17.76
CA GLN A 151 -5.36 -11.90 -18.55
C GLN A 151 -4.24 -11.12 -17.86
N GLY A 152 -3.03 -11.17 -18.44
CA GLY A 152 -1.85 -10.47 -17.95
C GLY A 152 -1.35 -10.95 -16.58
N TYR A 153 -0.22 -10.40 -16.16
CA TYR A 153 0.44 -10.79 -14.92
C TYR A 153 -0.23 -10.15 -13.70
N SER A 154 -0.63 -10.99 -12.76
CA SER A 154 -1.12 -10.57 -11.45
C SER A 154 -0.54 -11.48 -10.36
N ARG A 155 0.21 -10.87 -9.44
CA ARG A 155 0.78 -11.56 -8.26
C ARG A 155 -0.29 -12.29 -7.45
N VAL A 156 -1.49 -11.71 -7.32
CA VAL A 156 -2.60 -12.32 -6.58
C VAL A 156 -3.12 -13.57 -7.29
N ILE A 157 -3.31 -13.50 -8.62
CA ILE A 157 -3.77 -14.66 -9.41
C ILE A 157 -2.71 -15.76 -9.38
N MET A 158 -1.42 -15.41 -9.51
CA MET A 158 -0.34 -16.38 -9.37
C MET A 158 -0.34 -17.07 -8.01
N SER A 159 -0.54 -16.33 -6.91
CA SER A 159 -0.68 -16.94 -5.58
C SER A 159 -1.89 -17.88 -5.48
N VAL A 160 -3.04 -17.50 -6.05
CA VAL A 160 -4.25 -18.35 -6.09
C VAL A 160 -3.98 -19.66 -6.85
N LEU A 161 -3.41 -19.58 -8.05
CA LEU A 161 -3.12 -20.75 -8.87
C LEU A 161 -2.05 -21.63 -8.22
N TYR A 162 -1.01 -21.02 -7.62
CA TYR A 162 0.00 -21.73 -6.86
C TYR A 162 -0.60 -22.49 -5.68
N TYR A 163 -1.50 -21.87 -4.92
CA TYR A 163 -2.17 -22.50 -3.79
C TYR A 163 -3.07 -23.65 -4.25
N ALA A 164 -3.85 -23.46 -5.32
CA ALA A 164 -4.70 -24.51 -5.89
C ALA A 164 -3.88 -25.73 -6.36
N ALA A 165 -2.74 -25.50 -7.01
CA ALA A 165 -1.89 -26.57 -7.52
C ALA A 165 -1.10 -27.29 -6.42
N ASN A 166 -0.42 -26.54 -5.53
CA ASN A 166 0.57 -27.11 -4.62
C ASN A 166 0.04 -27.44 -3.22
N VAL A 167 -0.98 -26.71 -2.76
CA VAL A 167 -1.56 -26.95 -1.42
C VAL A 167 -2.78 -27.85 -1.54
N GLN A 168 -3.66 -27.59 -2.52
CA GLN A 168 -4.88 -28.37 -2.73
C GLN A 168 -4.73 -29.52 -3.74
N ASN A 169 -3.57 -29.66 -4.40
CA ASN A 169 -3.26 -30.73 -5.36
C ASN A 169 -4.29 -30.85 -6.51
N LYS A 170 -4.85 -29.73 -6.96
CA LYS A 170 -5.83 -29.70 -8.05
C LYS A 170 -5.13 -29.73 -9.40
N ARG A 171 -5.70 -30.47 -10.36
CA ARG A 171 -5.22 -30.51 -11.74
C ARG A 171 -6.01 -29.51 -12.56
N PHE A 172 -5.35 -28.59 -13.25
CA PHE A 172 -6.03 -27.64 -14.12
C PHE A 172 -5.09 -27.17 -15.22
N LYS A 173 -5.65 -26.58 -16.27
CA LYS A 173 -4.91 -25.95 -17.35
C LYS A 173 -5.15 -24.44 -17.30
N VAL A 174 -4.14 -23.66 -17.65
CA VAL A 174 -4.24 -22.20 -17.68
C VAL A 174 -3.89 -21.71 -19.07
N TYR A 175 -4.80 -20.95 -19.68
CA TYR A 175 -4.50 -20.11 -20.83
C TYR A 175 -4.13 -18.72 -20.33
N VAL A 176 -3.06 -18.16 -20.87
CA VAL A 176 -2.63 -16.81 -20.56
C VAL A 176 -2.64 -15.97 -21.83
N THR A 177 -3.28 -14.81 -21.76
CA THR A 177 -3.30 -13.88 -22.89
C THR A 177 -1.94 -13.19 -23.01
N GLU A 178 -1.49 -12.89 -24.23
CA GLU A 178 -0.20 -12.20 -24.50
C GLU A 178 -0.03 -10.84 -23.78
N GLY A 179 -1.10 -10.18 -23.36
CA GLY A 179 -0.98 -8.96 -22.53
C GLY A 179 -0.45 -7.74 -23.28
N ARG A 180 -0.79 -7.58 -24.57
CA ARG A 180 -0.40 -6.39 -25.35
C ARG A 180 -1.03 -5.12 -24.78
N PRO A 181 -0.31 -3.98 -24.77
CA PRO A 181 1.01 -3.73 -25.36
C PRO A 181 2.20 -4.01 -24.43
N ASN A 182 1.96 -4.43 -23.20
CA ASN A 182 2.99 -4.57 -22.18
C ASN A 182 3.77 -5.88 -22.29
N SER A 183 3.18 -6.88 -22.95
CA SER A 183 3.68 -8.25 -23.00
C SER A 183 3.82 -8.82 -21.58
N ASP A 184 2.81 -8.58 -20.76
CA ASP A 184 2.71 -9.04 -19.36
C ASP A 184 1.99 -10.38 -19.24
N GLY A 185 1.75 -11.09 -20.35
CA GLY A 185 1.23 -12.47 -20.37
C GLY A 185 2.23 -13.52 -19.95
#